data_AF-A0AAP2D8G8-F1
#
_entry.id   AF-A0AAP2D8G8-F1
#
_cell.length_a   1.000
_cell.length_b   1.000
_cell.length_c   1.000
_cell.angle_alpha   90.00
_cell.angle_beta   90.00
_cell.angle_gamma   90.00
#
_symmetry.space_group_name_H-M   'P 1'
#
loop_
_entity.id
_entity.type
_entity.pdbx_description
1 polymer ?
#
loop_
_entity_poly.entity_id
_entity_poly.type
_entity_poly.pdbx_seq_one_letter_code
_entity_poly.pdbx_strand_id
1 'polypeptide(L)'
;MRTEQKWAAIGLAIGMLCPLLLVAQRLGESDETWGETAANGLAIATPAVCAAGAFLAGRRITRGKERYAQQVDNDRKQWLMLDDFIGSLDRGDMHAQVAEGFEDRKIAALLEGYKTKLMAEKEEEEQRTWETRGLASFGELLRASTDLQQLADDVVRFLVKYVGANQGSIFFLQEQPGEEPALT
;
A
#
# COMPACT_ATOMS: atom_id res chain seq x y z
N MET A 1 0.88 23.50 3.50
CA MET A 1 1.35 24.23 2.31
C MET A 1 0.26 24.89 1.46
N ARG A 2 -0.99 24.38 1.40
CA ARG A 2 -2.08 24.96 0.56
C ARG A 2 -2.74 26.23 1.13
N THR A 3 -2.54 26.53 2.41
CA THR A 3 -3.09 27.69 3.13
C THR A 3 -2.21 28.94 2.96
N GLU A 4 -0.89 28.79 2.99
CA GLU A 4 0.08 29.88 2.82
C GLU A 4 -0.08 30.64 1.49
N GLN A 5 -0.37 29.92 0.40
CA GLN A 5 -0.59 30.56 -0.90
C GLN A 5 -1.92 31.35 -0.98
N LYS A 6 -2.94 30.98 -0.20
CA LYS A 6 -4.20 31.73 -0.15
C LYS A 6 -4.01 33.06 0.57
N TRP A 7 -3.24 33.09 1.66
CA TRP A 7 -2.91 34.32 2.37
C TRP A 7 -2.01 35.25 1.56
N ALA A 8 -1.07 34.71 0.78
CA ALA A 8 -0.24 35.50 -0.13
C ALA A 8 -1.05 36.20 -1.24
N ALA A 9 -2.06 35.51 -1.82
CA ALA A 9 -2.93 36.09 -2.84
C ALA A 9 -3.87 37.17 -2.28
N ILE A 10 -4.40 36.98 -1.06
CA ILE A 10 -5.24 37.97 -0.38
C ILE A 10 -4.41 39.19 0.04
N GLY A 11 -3.18 38.99 0.53
CA GLY A 11 -2.26 40.08 0.88
C GLY A 11 -1.88 40.95 -0.33
N LEU A 12 -1.69 40.35 -1.51
CA LEU A 12 -1.42 41.06 -2.76
C LEU A 12 -2.63 41.88 -3.26
N ALA A 13 -3.85 41.37 -3.07
CA ALA A 13 -5.08 42.07 -3.44
C ALA A 13 -5.34 43.28 -2.53
N ILE A 14 -5.14 43.13 -1.21
CA ILE A 14 -5.28 44.22 -0.22
C ILE A 14 -4.17 45.28 -0.43
N GLY A 15 -2.95 44.83 -0.74
CA GLY A 15 -1.82 45.71 -1.06
C GLY A 15 -2.02 46.54 -2.33
N MET A 16 -2.77 46.05 -3.33
CA MET A 16 -3.15 46.83 -4.53
C MET A 16 -4.33 47.79 -4.29
N LEU A 17 -5.24 47.46 -3.38
CA LEU A 17 -6.41 48.31 -3.06
C LEU A 17 -6.04 49.56 -2.23
N CYS A 18 -4.99 49.46 -1.43
CA CYS A 18 -4.52 50.54 -0.54
C CYS A 18 -4.00 51.79 -1.28
N PRO A 19 -3.15 51.70 -2.32
CA PRO A 19 -2.75 52.88 -3.09
C PRO A 19 -3.91 53.49 -3.88
N LEU A 20 -4.89 52.70 -4.32
CA LEU A 20 -6.11 53.20 -4.96
C LEU A 20 -6.97 54.04 -3.99
N LEU A 21 -7.10 53.59 -2.73
CA LEU A 21 -7.84 54.34 -1.71
C LEU A 21 -7.10 55.61 -1.28
N LEU A 22 -5.76 55.55 -1.18
CA LEU A 22 -4.92 56.70 -0.82
C LEU A 22 -4.90 57.76 -1.93
N VAL A 23 -4.89 57.34 -3.20
CA VAL A 23 -5.00 58.24 -4.36
C VAL A 23 -6.41 58.82 -4.47
N ALA A 24 -7.46 58.03 -4.22
CA ALA A 24 -8.84 58.52 -4.19
C ALA A 24 -9.09 59.53 -3.05
N GLN A 25 -8.50 59.33 -1.87
CA GLN A 25 -8.60 60.27 -0.75
C GLN A 25 -7.80 61.55 -0.98
N ARG A 26 -6.70 61.48 -1.74
CA ARG A 26 -5.83 62.64 -2.02
C ARG A 26 -6.34 63.53 -3.16
N LEU A 27 -7.31 63.07 -3.94
CA LEU A 27 -7.98 63.84 -5.00
C LEU A 27 -9.14 64.72 -4.49
N GLY A 28 -9.48 64.64 -3.20
CA GLY A 28 -10.54 65.46 -2.59
C GLY A 28 -10.11 66.85 -2.11
N GLU A 29 -8.82 67.23 -2.21
CA GLU A 29 -8.28 68.41 -1.51
C GLU A 29 -7.38 69.34 -2.35
N SER A 30 -7.30 69.20 -3.66
CA SER A 30 -6.48 70.12 -4.48
C SER A 30 -7.29 70.85 -5.53
N ASP A 31 -7.55 72.12 -5.24
CA ASP A 31 -8.06 73.11 -6.17
C ASP A 31 -7.03 73.40 -7.29
N GLU A 32 -7.58 73.63 -8.49
CA GLU A 32 -7.00 74.29 -9.67
C GLU A 32 -5.75 73.72 -10.40
N THR A 33 -6.07 73.08 -11.55
CA THR A 33 -5.52 73.31 -12.91
C THR A 33 -4.32 72.50 -13.46
N TRP A 34 -3.59 71.71 -12.68
CA TRP A 34 -2.59 70.76 -13.22
C TRP A 34 -2.84 69.28 -12.88
N GLY A 35 -3.87 68.98 -12.08
CA GLY A 35 -4.15 67.64 -11.54
C GLY A 35 -5.02 66.73 -12.42
N GLU A 36 -5.92 67.27 -13.25
CA GLU A 36 -6.89 66.45 -14.00
C GLU A 36 -6.28 65.67 -15.17
N THR A 37 -5.30 66.22 -15.88
CA THR A 37 -4.64 65.53 -17.00
C THR A 37 -3.70 64.43 -16.53
N ALA A 38 -3.02 64.63 -15.39
CA ALA A 38 -2.16 63.63 -14.76
C ALA A 38 -2.97 62.50 -14.09
N ALA A 39 -4.08 62.84 -13.43
CA ALA A 39 -4.96 61.85 -12.78
C ALA A 39 -5.70 60.96 -13.80
N ASN A 40 -6.21 61.54 -14.89
CA ASN A 40 -6.87 60.77 -15.96
C ASN A 40 -5.91 59.86 -16.72
N GLY A 41 -4.65 60.27 -16.90
CA GLY A 41 -3.61 59.44 -17.52
C GLY A 41 -3.27 58.19 -16.70
N LEU A 42 -3.24 58.30 -15.38
CA LEU A 42 -2.96 57.18 -14.47
C LEU A 42 -4.10 56.16 -14.42
N ALA A 43 -5.35 56.63 -14.49
CA ALA A 43 -6.52 55.75 -14.51
C ALA A 43 -6.58 54.87 -15.77
N ILE A 44 -6.17 55.38 -16.93
CA ILE A 44 -6.17 54.63 -18.22
C ILE A 44 -5.07 53.56 -18.25
N ALA A 45 -3.93 53.78 -17.57
CA ALA A 45 -2.79 52.85 -17.58
C ALA A 45 -2.95 51.67 -16.61
N THR A 46 -3.79 51.79 -15.57
CA THR A 46 -3.93 50.80 -14.49
C THR A 46 -4.37 49.40 -15.00
N PRO A 47 -5.37 49.26 -15.89
CA PRO A 47 -5.76 47.95 -16.42
C PRO A 47 -4.63 47.25 -17.19
N ALA A 48 -3.80 48.01 -17.91
CA ALA A 48 -2.67 47.47 -18.67
C ALA A 48 -1.57 46.94 -17.75
N VAL A 49 -1.29 47.65 -16.65
CA VAL A 49 -0.31 47.22 -15.64
C VAL A 49 -0.79 45.99 -14.88
N CYS A 50 -2.06 45.93 -14.47
CA CYS A 50 -2.64 44.76 -13.83
C CYS A 50 -2.67 43.55 -14.79
N ALA A 51 -3.04 43.75 -16.07
CA ALA A 51 -3.03 42.70 -17.08
C ALA A 51 -1.62 42.17 -17.33
N ALA A 52 -0.61 43.04 -17.41
CA ALA A 52 0.80 42.66 -17.55
C ALA A 52 1.30 41.89 -16.32
N GLY A 53 0.96 42.35 -15.11
CA GLY A 53 1.28 41.65 -13.86
C GLY A 53 0.65 40.26 -13.78
N ALA A 54 -0.64 40.15 -14.12
CA ALA A 54 -1.36 38.87 -14.18
C ALA A 54 -0.77 37.93 -15.24
N PHE A 55 -0.38 38.44 -16.40
CA PHE A 55 0.25 37.65 -17.47
C PHE A 55 1.62 37.10 -17.07
N LEU A 56 2.47 37.92 -16.43
CA LEU A 56 3.78 37.50 -15.95
C LEU A 56 3.69 36.51 -14.78
N ALA A 57 2.77 36.74 -13.83
CA ALA A 57 2.48 35.82 -12.74
C ALA A 57 1.94 34.48 -13.27
N GLY A 58 1.02 34.52 -14.24
CA GLY A 58 0.52 33.34 -14.95
C GLY A 58 1.65 32.53 -15.57
N ARG A 59 2.59 33.19 -16.25
CA ARG A 59 3.75 32.54 -16.88
C ARG A 59 4.69 31.88 -15.87
N ARG A 60 4.82 32.41 -14.65
CA ARG A 60 5.56 31.79 -13.53
C ARG A 60 4.85 30.54 -12.99
N ILE A 61 3.53 30.59 -12.85
CA ILE A 61 2.72 29.48 -12.33
C ILE A 61 2.70 28.32 -13.33
N THR A 62 2.62 28.59 -14.64
CA THR A 62 2.59 27.53 -15.67
C THR A 62 3.87 26.69 -15.66
N ARG A 63 5.04 27.30 -15.47
CA ARG A 63 6.33 26.57 -15.36
C ARG A 63 6.41 25.72 -14.09
N GLY A 64 5.71 26.10 -13.02
CA GLY A 64 5.62 25.28 -11.82
C GLY A 64 4.89 23.96 -12.05
N LYS A 65 3.85 23.97 -12.91
CA LYS A 65 2.97 22.81 -13.16
C LYS A 65 3.69 21.60 -13.76
N GLU A 66 4.73 21.81 -14.57
CA GLU A 66 5.44 20.71 -15.25
C GLU A 66 6.14 19.77 -14.26
N ARG A 67 6.76 20.31 -13.21
CA ARG A 67 7.39 19.49 -12.15
C ARG A 67 6.36 18.72 -11.34
N TYR A 68 5.22 19.35 -11.05
CA TYR A 68 4.11 18.66 -10.38
C TYR A 68 3.56 17.53 -11.26
N ALA A 69 3.45 17.75 -12.57
CA ALA A 69 2.99 16.72 -13.50
C ALA A 69 3.97 15.53 -13.56
N GLN A 70 5.28 15.78 -13.60
CA GLN A 70 6.29 14.72 -13.56
C GLN A 70 6.28 13.94 -12.24
N GLN A 71 6.16 14.64 -11.11
CA GLN A 71 6.11 13.98 -9.80
C GLN A 71 4.88 13.08 -9.68
N VAL A 72 3.71 13.57 -10.11
CA VAL A 72 2.48 12.77 -10.13
C VAL A 72 2.60 11.54 -11.04
N ASP A 73 3.32 11.66 -12.18
CA ASP A 73 3.55 10.52 -13.07
C ASP A 73 4.46 9.46 -12.45
N ASN A 74 5.52 9.87 -11.75
CA ASN A 74 6.39 8.94 -11.01
C ASN A 74 5.65 8.27 -9.87
N ASP A 75 4.92 9.04 -9.04
CA ASP A 75 4.11 8.49 -7.94
C ASP A 75 3.06 7.50 -8.47
N ARG A 76 2.46 7.78 -9.64
CA ARG A 76 1.52 6.87 -10.29
C ARG A 76 2.18 5.56 -10.72
N LYS A 77 3.41 5.59 -11.26
CA LYS A 77 4.16 4.37 -11.61
C LYS A 77 4.45 3.54 -10.37
N GLN A 78 4.87 4.18 -9.28
CA GLN A 78 5.11 3.51 -8.00
C GLN A 78 3.83 2.85 -7.47
N TRP A 79 2.69 3.55 -7.55
CA TRP A 79 1.39 3.00 -7.14
C TRP A 79 0.97 1.79 -7.98
N LEU A 80 1.20 1.82 -9.30
CA LEU A 80 0.89 0.67 -10.16
C LEU A 80 1.76 -0.54 -9.85
N MET A 81 3.05 -0.35 -9.56
CA MET A 81 3.93 -1.44 -9.12
C MET A 81 3.48 -2.04 -7.79
N LEU A 82 3.04 -1.20 -6.85
CA LEU A 82 2.49 -1.63 -5.57
C LEU A 82 1.20 -2.45 -5.75
N ASP A 83 0.27 -1.94 -6.56
CA ASP A 83 -1.02 -2.60 -6.83
C ASP A 83 -0.83 -3.95 -7.52
N ASP A 84 0.09 -4.02 -8.50
CA ASP A 84 0.42 -5.29 -9.16
C ASP A 84 1.06 -6.30 -8.20
N PHE A 85 1.96 -5.84 -7.32
CA PHE A 85 2.55 -6.68 -6.29
C PHE A 85 1.49 -7.21 -5.31
N ILE A 86 0.64 -6.35 -4.76
CA ILE A 86 -0.46 -6.77 -3.87
C ILE A 86 -1.40 -7.72 -4.61
N GLY A 87 -1.73 -7.43 -5.86
CA GLY A 87 -2.56 -8.30 -6.70
C GLY A 87 -1.92 -9.67 -6.95
N SER A 88 -0.60 -9.74 -7.10
CA SER A 88 0.11 -11.02 -7.23
C SER A 88 0.06 -11.84 -5.94
N LEU A 89 0.19 -11.20 -4.77
CA LEU A 89 0.04 -11.84 -3.47
C LEU A 89 -1.39 -12.37 -3.24
N ASP A 90 -2.41 -11.59 -3.61
CA ASP A 90 -3.82 -11.99 -3.52
C ASP A 90 -4.14 -13.21 -4.40
N ARG A 91 -3.52 -13.28 -5.60
CA ARG A 91 -3.61 -14.46 -6.46
C ARG A 91 -2.84 -15.68 -5.93
N GLY A 92 -2.13 -15.55 -4.81
CA GLY A 92 -1.32 -16.60 -4.22
C GLY A 92 0.01 -16.83 -4.95
N ASP A 93 0.45 -15.89 -5.78
CA ASP A 93 1.77 -15.95 -6.42
C ASP A 93 2.85 -15.53 -5.41
N MET A 94 3.37 -16.56 -4.76
CA MET A 94 4.38 -16.48 -3.73
C MET A 94 5.80 -16.26 -4.28
N HIS A 95 6.00 -16.29 -5.59
CA HIS A 95 7.30 -16.03 -6.21
C HIS A 95 7.47 -14.58 -6.66
N ALA A 96 6.41 -13.78 -6.63
CA ALA A 96 6.44 -12.37 -7.01
C ALA A 96 7.46 -11.57 -6.18
N GLN A 97 8.30 -10.78 -6.85
CA GLN A 97 9.30 -9.91 -6.23
C GLN A 97 8.88 -8.46 -6.38
N VAL A 98 9.28 -7.61 -5.43
CA VAL A 98 9.09 -6.17 -5.56
C VAL A 98 9.97 -5.68 -6.71
N ALA A 99 9.40 -4.94 -7.65
CA ALA A 99 10.12 -4.45 -8.82
C ALA A 99 11.32 -3.56 -8.42
N GLU A 100 12.47 -3.74 -9.08
CA GLU A 100 13.74 -3.02 -8.79
C GLU A 100 13.67 -1.49 -8.96
N GLY A 101 12.53 -0.95 -9.42
CA GLY A 101 12.28 0.48 -9.60
C GLY A 101 11.55 1.18 -8.44
N PHE A 102 11.32 0.48 -7.32
CA PHE A 102 10.55 1.05 -6.21
C PHE A 102 11.41 2.06 -5.41
N GLU A 103 11.01 3.33 -5.38
CA GLU A 103 11.82 4.42 -4.79
C GLU A 103 11.87 4.33 -3.26
N ASP A 104 10.75 3.95 -2.62
CA ASP A 104 10.67 3.87 -1.16
C ASP A 104 11.07 2.48 -0.64
N ARG A 105 12.36 2.35 -0.30
CA ARG A 105 12.94 1.13 0.29
C ARG A 105 12.24 0.66 1.57
N LYS A 106 11.63 1.56 2.35
CA LYS A 106 10.94 1.17 3.59
C LYS A 106 9.66 0.40 3.27
N ILE A 107 8.88 0.88 2.31
CA ILE A 107 7.67 0.17 1.87
C ILE A 107 8.05 -1.14 1.20
N ALA A 108 9.07 -1.17 0.35
CA ALA A 108 9.58 -2.41 -0.24
C ALA A 108 9.92 -3.47 0.81
N ALA A 109 10.68 -3.10 1.85
CA ALA A 109 11.02 -4.01 2.95
C ALA A 109 9.77 -4.48 3.76
N LEU A 110 8.78 -3.60 3.97
CA LEU A 110 7.52 -3.97 4.62
C LEU A 110 6.72 -4.98 3.79
N LEU A 111 6.70 -4.81 2.48
CA LEU A 111 6.01 -5.71 1.55
C LEU A 111 6.68 -7.10 1.51
N GLU A 112 8.01 -7.15 1.47
CA GLU A 112 8.76 -8.40 1.56
C GLU A 112 8.54 -9.11 2.90
N GLY A 113 8.54 -8.35 4.00
CA GLY A 113 8.23 -8.88 5.33
C GLY A 113 6.81 -9.45 5.41
N TYR A 114 5.83 -8.71 4.86
CA TYR A 114 4.44 -9.16 4.81
C TYR A 114 4.27 -10.43 3.96
N LYS A 115 4.87 -10.47 2.77
CA LYS A 115 4.91 -11.65 1.91
C LYS A 115 5.46 -12.88 2.65
N THR A 116 6.61 -12.72 3.30
CA THR A 116 7.28 -13.82 4.02
C THR A 116 6.40 -14.34 5.16
N LYS A 117 5.76 -13.42 5.89
CA LYS A 117 4.84 -13.77 6.98
C LYS A 117 3.62 -14.55 6.47
N LEU A 118 2.99 -14.09 5.39
CA LEU A 118 1.86 -14.80 4.78
C LEU A 118 2.23 -16.21 4.34
N MET A 119 3.45 -16.38 3.84
CA MET A 119 3.91 -17.71 3.43
C MET A 119 4.12 -18.66 4.60
N ALA A 120 4.71 -18.17 5.68
CA ALA A 120 4.85 -18.95 6.91
C ALA A 120 3.48 -19.32 7.50
N GLU A 121 2.53 -18.37 7.54
CA GLU A 121 1.17 -18.62 8.02
C GLU A 121 0.45 -19.68 7.16
N LYS A 122 0.60 -19.62 5.84
CA LYS A 122 0.01 -20.60 4.92
C LYS A 122 0.60 -22.00 5.11
N GLU A 123 1.92 -22.11 5.24
CA GLU A 123 2.58 -23.40 5.50
C GLU A 123 2.14 -23.99 6.85
N GLU A 124 2.04 -23.16 7.89
CA GLU A 124 1.55 -23.59 9.20
C GLU A 124 0.08 -24.03 9.14
N GLU A 125 -0.77 -23.33 8.38
CA GLU A 125 -2.16 -23.71 8.17
C GLU A 125 -2.28 -25.04 7.41
N GLU A 126 -1.47 -25.25 6.38
CA GLU A 126 -1.42 -26.50 5.62
C GLU A 126 -1.00 -27.67 6.52
N GLN A 127 0.03 -27.48 7.37
CA GLN A 127 0.46 -28.48 8.35
C GLN A 127 -0.64 -28.79 9.37
N ARG A 128 -1.26 -27.77 9.99
CA ARG A 128 -2.38 -27.96 10.93
C ARG A 128 -3.57 -28.67 10.30
N THR A 129 -3.88 -28.33 9.05
CA THR A 129 -4.96 -28.96 8.29
C THR A 129 -4.63 -30.43 8.00
N TRP A 130 -3.38 -30.71 7.62
CA TRP A 130 -2.90 -32.08 7.42
C TRP A 130 -2.93 -32.89 8.71
N GLU A 131 -2.50 -32.36 9.84
CA GLU A 131 -2.57 -33.05 11.14
C GLU A 131 -4.02 -33.32 11.56
N THR A 132 -4.88 -32.30 11.48
CA THR A 132 -6.28 -32.40 11.89
C THR A 132 -7.04 -33.41 11.03
N ARG A 133 -6.84 -33.37 9.71
CA ARG A 133 -7.46 -34.33 8.78
C ARG A 133 -6.94 -35.75 9.03
N GLY A 134 -5.64 -35.89 9.27
CA GLY A 134 -5.00 -37.17 9.58
C GLY A 134 -5.59 -37.77 10.85
N LEU A 135 -5.69 -36.98 11.92
CA LEU A 135 -6.24 -37.40 13.21
C LEU A 135 -7.72 -37.75 13.13
N ALA A 136 -8.52 -36.97 12.40
CA ALA A 136 -9.94 -37.25 12.19
C ALA A 136 -10.13 -38.58 11.46
N SER A 137 -9.44 -38.77 10.34
CA SER A 137 -9.51 -39.99 9.53
C SER A 137 -9.01 -41.22 10.32
N PHE A 138 -7.95 -41.04 11.11
CA PHE A 138 -7.42 -42.07 11.99
C PHE A 138 -8.42 -42.44 13.10
N GLY A 139 -9.08 -41.44 13.69
CA GLY A 139 -10.12 -41.67 14.69
C GLY A 139 -11.36 -42.39 14.15
N GLU A 140 -11.71 -42.17 12.88
CA GLU A 140 -12.76 -42.95 12.20
C GLU A 140 -12.31 -44.40 11.96
N LEU A 141 -11.07 -44.59 11.53
CA LEU A 141 -10.48 -45.92 11.29
C LEU A 141 -10.46 -46.79 12.55
N LEU A 142 -10.07 -46.22 13.69
CA LEU A 142 -10.08 -46.92 14.99
C LEU A 142 -11.48 -47.36 15.43
N ARG A 143 -12.55 -46.77 14.90
CA ARG A 143 -13.94 -47.13 15.22
C ARG A 143 -14.56 -48.11 14.24
N ALA A 144 -13.95 -48.31 13.07
CA ALA A 144 -14.52 -49.11 11.99
C ALA A 144 -14.38 -50.62 12.23
N SER A 145 -13.35 -51.06 12.96
CA SER A 145 -12.98 -52.47 13.09
C SER A 145 -12.98 -52.92 14.55
N THR A 146 -13.65 -54.04 14.85
CA THR A 146 -13.68 -54.66 16.19
C THR A 146 -12.57 -55.72 16.37
N ASP A 147 -11.98 -56.19 15.27
CA ASP A 147 -10.86 -57.13 15.26
C ASP A 147 -9.53 -56.37 15.24
N LEU A 148 -8.66 -56.69 16.20
CA LEU A 148 -7.37 -56.04 16.41
C LEU A 148 -6.42 -56.26 15.22
N GLN A 149 -6.41 -57.46 14.64
CA GLN A 149 -5.47 -57.79 13.57
C GLN A 149 -5.84 -57.06 12.27
N GLN A 150 -7.14 -57.07 11.92
CA GLN A 150 -7.67 -56.30 10.81
C GLN A 150 -7.47 -54.79 11.00
N LEU A 151 -7.68 -54.28 12.22
CA LEU A 151 -7.44 -52.87 12.54
C LEU A 151 -5.97 -52.48 12.35
N ALA A 152 -5.03 -53.34 12.77
CA ALA A 152 -3.60 -53.10 12.62
C ALA A 152 -3.20 -52.95 11.14
N ASP A 153 -3.68 -53.87 10.31
CA ASP A 153 -3.45 -53.85 8.86
C ASP A 153 -4.03 -52.60 8.20
N ASP A 154 -5.24 -52.22 8.60
CA ASP A 154 -5.92 -51.03 8.08
C ASP A 154 -5.23 -49.74 8.52
N VAL A 155 -4.75 -49.68 9.78
CA VAL A 155 -3.96 -48.58 10.33
C VAL A 155 -2.65 -48.40 9.57
N VAL A 156 -1.87 -49.48 9.41
CA VAL A 156 -0.60 -49.41 8.69
C VAL A 156 -0.85 -48.99 7.24
N ARG A 157 -1.87 -49.56 6.58
CA ARG A 157 -2.24 -49.20 5.20
C ARG A 157 -2.64 -47.73 5.06
N PHE A 158 -3.39 -47.19 6.02
CA PHE A 158 -3.77 -45.78 6.04
C PHE A 158 -2.53 -44.91 6.22
N LEU A 159 -1.70 -45.16 7.25
CA LEU A 159 -0.52 -44.34 7.55
C LEU A 159 0.50 -44.34 6.42
N VAL A 160 0.80 -45.51 5.85
CA VAL A 160 1.72 -45.65 4.72
C VAL A 160 1.24 -44.81 3.53
N LYS A 161 -0.05 -44.86 3.20
CA LYS A 161 -0.64 -44.05 2.13
C LYS A 161 -0.70 -42.56 2.47
N TYR A 162 -1.02 -42.22 3.71
CA TYR A 162 -1.24 -40.84 4.16
C TYR A 162 0.07 -40.03 4.21
N VAL A 163 1.15 -40.67 4.67
CA VAL A 163 2.49 -40.08 4.76
C VAL A 163 3.27 -40.25 3.44
N GLY A 164 2.79 -41.09 2.52
CA GLY A 164 3.50 -41.40 1.28
C GLY A 164 4.73 -42.29 1.49
N ALA A 165 4.75 -43.09 2.56
CA ALA A 165 5.81 -44.06 2.79
C ALA A 165 5.69 -45.25 1.82
N ASN A 166 6.80 -45.92 1.54
CA ASN A 166 6.80 -47.09 0.64
C ASN A 166 6.40 -48.39 1.38
N GLN A 167 6.81 -48.53 2.64
CA GLN A 167 6.52 -49.70 3.49
C GLN A 167 6.32 -49.26 4.93
N GLY A 168 5.54 -50.03 5.68
CA GLY A 168 5.33 -49.85 7.11
C GLY A 168 5.01 -51.20 7.77
N SER A 169 5.39 -51.33 9.03
CA SER A 169 5.10 -52.50 9.87
C SER A 169 4.72 -52.02 11.26
N ILE A 170 3.80 -52.73 11.90
CA ILE A 170 3.43 -52.53 13.30
C ILE A 170 3.77 -53.82 14.05
N PHE A 171 4.29 -53.68 15.26
CA PHE A 171 4.68 -54.82 16.11
C PHE A 171 3.86 -54.77 17.39
N PHE A 172 3.42 -55.95 17.85
CA PHE A 172 2.71 -56.06 19.12
C PHE A 172 3.69 -56.57 20.18
N LEU A 173 3.83 -55.83 21.27
CA LEU A 173 4.57 -56.30 22.43
C LEU A 173 3.66 -57.23 23.24
N GLN A 174 4.03 -58.50 23.34
CA GLN A 174 3.38 -59.45 24.25
C GLN A 174 4.25 -59.62 25.49
N GLU A 175 3.73 -59.19 26.65
CA GLU A 175 4.36 -59.49 27.93
C GLU A 175 3.77 -60.80 28.47
N GLN A 176 4.55 -61.88 28.44
CA GLN A 176 4.23 -63.11 29.15
C GLN A 176 4.96 -63.12 30.51
N PRO A 177 4.27 -63.39 31.63
CA PRO A 177 4.90 -63.45 32.93
C PRO A 177 5.87 -64.65 33.00
N GLY A 178 7.18 -64.37 32.98
CA GLY A 178 8.25 -65.36 33.13
C GLY A 178 9.14 -65.59 31.90
N GLU A 179 8.92 -64.88 30.79
CA GLU A 179 9.68 -65.02 29.55
C GLU A 179 10.25 -63.65 29.11
N GLU A 180 11.43 -63.63 28.48
CA GLU A 180 12.00 -62.37 27.96
C GLU A 180 11.07 -61.77 26.88
N PRO A 181 10.87 -60.44 26.85
CA PRO A 181 9.96 -59.81 25.90
C PRO A 181 10.41 -60.06 24.46
N ALA A 182 9.60 -60.78 23.69
CA ALA A 182 9.82 -61.05 22.27
C ALA A 182 8.87 -60.21 21.41
N LEU A 183 9.40 -59.59 20.35
CA LEU A 183 8.62 -58.88 19.35
C LEU A 183 7.98 -59.92 18.41
N THR A 184 6.66 -59.88 18.26
CA THR A 184 5.92 -60.70 17.27
C THR A 184 5.15 -59.80 16.32
#